data_AF-A0A532AU60-F1
#
_entry.id   AF-A0A532AU60-F1
#
_cell.length_a   1.000
_cell.length_b   1.000
_cell.length_c   1.000
_cell.angle_alpha   90.00
_cell.angle_beta   90.00
_cell.angle_gamma   90.00
#
_symmetry.space_group_name_H-M   'P 1'
#
loop_
_entity.id
_entity.type
_entity.pdbx_description
1 polymer ?
#
loop_
_entity_poly.entity_id
_entity_poly.type
_entity_poly.pdbx_seq_one_letter_code
_entity_poly.pdbx_strand_id
1 'polypeptide(L)'
;MATTSPSSRAPHPDPLRLTMREVHQKLLSLYSALIVAERLTYERIHGHVDSTDELIHLVLKDPWFTWLCPLLDLLVRIDQLLEDDAFDITSDNVQHLVSEVRTLTRPSIEGDGFERAYYEALNRAPDVVLAHFQVTRVLLAKAA
;
A
#
# COMPACT_ATOMS: atom_id res chain seq x y z
N MET A 1 23.07 13.33 48.33
CA MET A 1 22.94 12.10 47.53
C MET A 1 22.05 12.44 46.35
N ALA A 2 22.61 12.38 45.13
CA ALA A 2 22.03 13.00 43.94
C ALA A 2 20.80 12.22 43.45
N THR A 3 19.79 13.01 43.07
CA THR A 3 18.54 12.62 42.42
C THR A 3 18.80 12.04 41.03
N THR A 4 18.43 10.79 40.79
CA THR A 4 18.34 10.24 39.43
C THR A 4 16.92 10.47 38.93
N SER A 5 16.76 11.52 38.12
CA SER A 5 15.52 11.82 37.40
C SER A 5 15.17 10.70 36.44
N PRO A 6 13.91 10.22 36.37
CA PRO A 6 13.46 9.46 35.21
C PRO A 6 13.40 10.43 34.04
N SER A 7 14.31 10.29 33.08
CA SER A 7 14.21 10.99 31.80
C SER A 7 12.96 10.48 31.09
N SER A 8 11.86 11.21 31.24
CA SER A 8 10.68 11.08 30.40
C SER A 8 11.10 11.50 29.00
N ARG A 9 11.50 10.52 28.18
CA ARG A 9 11.73 10.72 26.76
C ARG A 9 10.36 10.94 26.14
N ALA A 10 9.98 12.20 25.98
CA ALA A 10 8.79 12.57 25.22
C ALA A 10 8.85 11.86 23.84
N PRO A 11 7.75 11.25 23.37
CA PRO A 11 7.71 10.63 22.05
C PRO A 11 7.85 11.76 21.02
N HIS A 12 9.08 11.99 20.56
CA HIS A 12 9.29 12.81 19.38
C HIS A 12 8.76 11.98 18.21
N PRO A 13 7.88 12.54 17.35
CA PRO A 13 7.47 11.83 16.15
C PRO A 13 8.72 11.59 15.30
N ASP A 14 9.17 10.34 15.26
CA ASP A 14 10.32 9.94 14.49
C ASP A 14 10.08 10.33 13.02
N PRO A 15 10.97 11.14 12.39
CA PRO A 15 10.80 11.59 11.01
C PRO A 15 10.72 10.40 10.03
N LEU A 16 11.30 9.26 10.42
CA LEU A 16 11.21 7.99 9.71
C LEU A 16 9.81 7.36 9.80
N ARG A 17 9.14 7.43 10.97
CA ARG A 17 7.74 7.00 11.14
C ARG A 17 6.79 7.85 10.31
N LEU A 18 7.02 9.17 10.28
CA LEU A 18 6.24 10.07 9.43
C LEU A 18 6.40 9.72 7.95
N THR A 19 7.62 9.39 7.53
CA THR A 19 7.94 8.95 6.17
C THR A 19 7.25 7.63 5.82
N MET A 20 7.28 6.61 6.70
CA MET A 20 6.56 5.36 6.46
C MET A 20 5.06 5.55 6.39
N ARG A 21 4.50 6.44 7.23
CA ARG A 21 3.07 6.79 7.17
C ARG A 21 2.70 7.44 5.84
N GLU A 22 3.56 8.33 5.33
CA GLU A 22 3.35 8.96 4.02
C GLU A 22 3.37 7.91 2.89
N VAL A 23 4.33 6.98 2.91
CA VAL A 23 4.38 5.86 1.95
C VAL A 23 3.13 4.99 2.07
N HIS A 24 2.73 4.63 3.30
CA HIS A 24 1.53 3.84 3.58
C HIS A 24 0.27 4.48 2.99
N GLN A 25 0.06 5.79 3.23
CA GLN A 25 -1.10 6.51 2.72
C GLN A 25 -1.14 6.55 1.18
N LYS A 26 0.01 6.67 0.53
CA LYS A 26 0.09 6.63 -0.94
C LYS A 26 -0.18 5.24 -1.48
N LEU A 27 0.35 4.22 -0.83
CA LEU A 27 0.11 2.83 -1.20
C LEU A 27 -1.38 2.46 -0.99
N LEU A 28 -2.00 2.96 0.06
CA LEU A 28 -3.42 2.77 0.33
C LEU A 28 -4.28 3.45 -0.74
N SER A 29 -3.91 4.67 -1.14
CA SER A 29 -4.58 5.37 -2.24
C SER A 29 -4.49 4.59 -3.57
N LEU A 30 -3.33 3.96 -3.84
CA LEU A 30 -3.17 3.07 -5.00
C LEU A 30 -4.07 1.83 -4.89
N TYR A 31 -4.10 1.17 -3.72
CA TYR A 31 -4.95 0.01 -3.49
C TYR A 31 -6.44 0.35 -3.65
N SER A 32 -6.90 1.47 -3.10
CA SER A 32 -8.26 1.95 -3.28
C SER A 32 -8.58 2.23 -4.76
N ALA A 33 -7.68 2.87 -5.51
CA ALA A 33 -7.87 3.11 -6.94
C ALA A 33 -7.97 1.79 -7.74
N LEU A 34 -7.17 0.78 -7.38
CA LEU A 34 -7.24 -0.55 -7.99
C LEU A 34 -8.59 -1.24 -7.69
N ILE A 35 -9.06 -1.21 -6.44
CA ILE A 35 -10.38 -1.76 -6.09
C ILE A 35 -11.47 -1.08 -6.90
N VAL A 36 -11.45 0.24 -7.04
CA VAL A 36 -12.46 0.98 -7.80
C VAL A 36 -12.43 0.57 -9.28
N ALA A 37 -11.23 0.47 -9.88
CA ALA A 37 -11.07 0.03 -11.26
C ALA A 37 -11.56 -1.41 -11.50
N GLU A 38 -11.27 -2.31 -10.56
CA GLU A 38 -11.71 -3.70 -10.62
C GLU A 38 -13.20 -3.84 -10.37
N ARG A 39 -13.76 -3.10 -9.40
CA ARG A 39 -15.20 -3.03 -9.16
C ARG A 39 -15.96 -2.62 -10.42
N LEU A 40 -15.51 -1.58 -11.12
CA LEU A 40 -16.14 -1.14 -12.37
C LEU A 40 -16.09 -2.21 -13.47
N THR A 41 -15.01 -2.98 -13.51
CA THR A 41 -14.87 -4.08 -14.48
C THR A 41 -15.75 -5.25 -14.11
N TYR A 42 -15.76 -5.62 -12.83
CA TYR A 42 -16.59 -6.68 -12.28
C TYR A 42 -18.08 -6.37 -12.48
N GLU A 43 -18.51 -5.15 -12.20
CA GLU A 43 -19.90 -4.70 -12.39
C GLU A 43 -20.36 -4.79 -13.84
N ARG A 44 -19.46 -4.55 -14.79
CA ARG A 44 -19.76 -4.66 -16.22
C ARG A 44 -20.00 -6.12 -16.64
N ILE A 45 -19.36 -7.08 -15.98
CA ILE A 45 -19.39 -8.50 -16.36
C ILE A 45 -20.44 -9.28 -15.56
N HIS A 46 -20.51 -9.06 -14.25
CA HIS A 46 -21.34 -9.84 -13.32
C HIS A 46 -22.63 -9.13 -12.89
N GLY A 47 -22.76 -7.82 -13.14
CA GLY A 47 -23.90 -7.01 -12.71
C GLY A 47 -23.57 -6.07 -11.55
N HIS A 48 -24.48 -5.15 -11.25
CA HIS A 48 -24.26 -4.08 -10.27
C HIS A 48 -24.00 -4.62 -8.85
N VAL A 49 -22.97 -4.10 -8.18
CA VAL A 49 -22.66 -4.40 -6.78
C VAL A 49 -23.41 -3.39 -5.91
N ASP A 50 -24.48 -3.84 -5.26
CA ASP A 50 -25.51 -3.01 -4.60
C ASP A 50 -25.00 -2.34 -3.31
N SER A 51 -23.99 -2.93 -2.65
CA SER A 51 -23.51 -2.48 -1.34
C SER A 51 -21.99 -2.60 -1.16
N THR A 52 -21.42 -1.72 -0.34
CA THR A 52 -19.99 -1.77 0.05
C THR A 52 -19.64 -3.07 0.77
N ASP A 53 -20.55 -3.62 1.57
CA ASP A 53 -20.37 -4.90 2.25
C ASP A 53 -20.18 -6.05 1.25
N GLU A 54 -20.98 -6.05 0.18
CA GLU A 54 -20.87 -7.03 -0.91
C GLU A 54 -19.53 -6.88 -1.65
N LEU A 55 -19.09 -5.65 -1.91
CA LEU A 55 -17.76 -5.41 -2.48
C LEU A 55 -16.65 -5.97 -1.59
N ILE A 56 -16.70 -5.74 -0.27
CA ILE A 56 -15.70 -6.25 0.66
C ILE A 56 -15.72 -7.78 0.66
N HIS A 57 -16.91 -8.38 0.68
CA HIS A 57 -17.05 -9.84 0.63
C HIS A 57 -16.54 -10.44 -0.68
N LEU A 58 -16.75 -9.76 -1.81
CA LEU A 58 -16.18 -10.13 -3.11
C LEU A 58 -14.66 -10.02 -3.10
N VAL A 59 -14.10 -8.92 -2.59
CA VAL A 59 -12.65 -8.74 -2.48
C VAL A 59 -12.02 -9.86 -1.63
N LEU A 60 -12.73 -10.32 -0.60
CA LEU A 60 -12.26 -11.38 0.30
C LEU A 60 -12.47 -12.81 -0.23
N LYS A 61 -13.46 -13.04 -1.09
CA LYS A 61 -13.86 -14.40 -1.50
C LYS A 61 -13.67 -14.71 -2.97
N ASP A 62 -13.65 -13.69 -3.83
CA ASP A 62 -13.69 -13.89 -5.27
C ASP A 62 -12.26 -13.99 -5.84
N PRO A 63 -11.99 -15.00 -6.70
CA PRO A 63 -10.70 -15.14 -7.36
C PRO A 63 -10.32 -13.91 -8.20
N TRP A 64 -11.29 -13.12 -8.65
CA TRP A 64 -11.09 -11.87 -9.39
C TRP A 64 -10.20 -10.88 -8.63
N PHE A 65 -10.32 -10.82 -7.30
CA PHE A 65 -9.55 -9.89 -6.46
C PHE A 65 -8.33 -10.54 -5.80
N THR A 66 -8.05 -11.82 -6.08
CA THR A 66 -6.93 -12.55 -5.46
C THR A 66 -5.58 -11.89 -5.75
N TRP A 67 -5.45 -11.22 -6.90
CA TRP A 67 -4.23 -10.49 -7.22
C TRP A 67 -4.07 -9.20 -6.39
N LEU A 68 -5.09 -8.68 -5.71
CA LEU A 68 -4.93 -7.52 -4.81
C LEU A 68 -4.36 -7.92 -3.43
N CYS A 69 -4.45 -9.19 -3.04
CA CYS A 69 -3.93 -9.71 -1.78
C CYS A 69 -2.47 -9.35 -1.47
N PRO A 70 -1.49 -9.53 -2.38
CA PRO A 70 -0.09 -9.16 -2.11
C PRO A 70 0.11 -7.68 -1.78
N LEU A 71 -0.70 -6.78 -2.36
CA LEU A 71 -0.64 -5.35 -2.03
C LEU A 71 -1.27 -5.05 -0.66
N LEU A 72 -2.35 -5.77 -0.31
CA LEU A 72 -2.98 -5.66 1.00
C LEU A 72 -2.08 -6.21 2.13
N ASP A 73 -1.39 -7.34 1.91
CA ASP A 73 -0.44 -7.89 2.88
C ASP A 73 0.68 -6.89 3.19
N LEU A 74 1.19 -6.21 2.16
CA LEU A 74 2.19 -5.18 2.31
C LEU A 74 1.67 -3.97 3.11
N LEU A 75 0.44 -3.52 2.85
CA LEU A 75 -0.21 -2.46 3.62
C LEU A 75 -0.36 -2.84 5.10
N VAL A 76 -0.93 -4.01 5.39
CA VAL A 76 -1.13 -4.50 6.75
C VAL A 76 0.19 -4.65 7.50
N ARG A 77 1.24 -5.14 6.82
CA ARG A 77 2.58 -5.23 7.41
C ARG A 77 3.14 -3.85 7.77
N ILE A 78 2.94 -2.84 6.93
CA ILE A 78 3.36 -1.47 7.22
C ILE A 78 2.55 -0.90 8.39
N ASP A 79 1.24 -1.15 8.41
CA ASP A 79 0.36 -0.67 9.49
C ASP A 79 0.77 -1.26 10.83
N GLN A 80 1.02 -2.58 10.88
CA GLN A 80 1.50 -3.26 12.08
C GLN A 80 2.86 -2.73 12.57
N LEU A 81 3.78 -2.40 11.65
CA LEU A 81 5.06 -1.77 11.99
C LEU A 81 4.88 -0.32 12.50
N LEU A 82 3.87 0.39 12.02
CA LEU A 82 3.56 1.75 12.44
C LEU A 82 2.86 1.78 13.80
N GLU A 83 1.96 0.84 14.05
CA GLU A 83 1.23 0.63 15.32
C GLU A 83 2.16 0.18 16.46
N ASP A 84 3.22 -0.56 16.15
CA ASP A 84 4.20 -0.98 17.15
C ASP A 84 5.09 0.21 17.56
N ASP A 85 4.67 0.96 18.57
CA ASP A 85 5.42 2.10 19.12
C ASP A 85 6.81 1.72 19.67
N ALA A 86 7.01 0.45 20.04
CA ALA A 86 8.27 -0.08 20.54
C ALA A 86 9.26 -0.49 19.43
N PHE A 87 8.81 -0.60 18.19
CA PHE A 87 9.65 -0.93 17.04
C PHE A 87 10.44 0.29 16.55
N ASP A 88 11.76 0.20 16.66
CA ASP A 88 12.67 1.22 16.12
C ASP A 88 12.64 1.17 14.58
N ILE A 89 11.99 2.17 13.97
CA ILE A 89 11.98 2.32 12.52
C ILE A 89 13.33 2.86 12.06
N THR A 90 14.18 1.97 11.54
CA THR A 90 15.46 2.32 10.94
C THR A 90 15.30 2.74 9.48
N SER A 91 16.22 3.56 8.97
CA SER A 91 16.24 3.94 7.55
C SER A 91 16.39 2.73 6.62
N ASP A 92 17.06 1.67 7.09
CA ASP A 92 17.20 0.40 6.36
C ASP A 92 15.85 -0.29 6.13
N ASN A 93 15.00 -0.38 7.17
CA ASN A 93 13.65 -0.93 7.06
C ASN A 93 12.80 -0.15 6.05
N VAL A 94 12.92 1.19 6.06
CA VAL A 94 12.22 2.04 5.09
C VAL A 94 12.71 1.79 3.67
N GLN A 95 14.03 1.69 3.45
CA GLN A 95 14.60 1.42 2.13
C GLN A 95 14.24 0.02 1.62
N HIS A 96 14.23 -0.98 2.51
CA HIS A 96 13.80 -2.34 2.17
C HIS A 96 12.33 -2.34 1.76
N LEU A 97 11.45 -1.68 2.52
CA LEU A 97 10.04 -1.54 2.17
C LEU A 97 9.86 -0.81 0.82
N VAL A 98 10.57 0.29 0.60
CA VAL A 98 10.53 1.05 -0.67
C VAL A 98 10.94 0.16 -1.84
N SER A 99 11.95 -0.69 -1.66
CA SER A 99 12.43 -1.63 -2.67
C SER A 99 11.43 -2.77 -2.92
N GLU A 100 10.79 -3.28 -1.88
CA GLU A 100 9.71 -4.28 -1.98
C GLU A 100 8.50 -3.70 -2.73
N VAL A 101 8.03 -2.51 -2.34
CA VAL A 101 6.94 -1.81 -3.04
C VAL A 101 7.30 -1.61 -4.51
N ARG A 102 8.52 -1.17 -4.82
CA ARG A 102 9.00 -0.94 -6.19
C ARG A 102 9.06 -2.24 -7.01
N THR A 103 9.45 -3.34 -6.36
CA THR A 103 9.51 -4.66 -7.00
C THR A 103 8.11 -5.19 -7.27
N LEU A 104 7.18 -5.01 -6.32
CA LEU A 104 5.79 -5.45 -6.43
C LEU A 104 5.00 -4.59 -7.41
N THR A 105 5.24 -3.28 -7.46
CA THR A 105 4.59 -2.35 -8.40
C THR A 105 5.29 -2.27 -9.76
N ARG A 106 6.13 -3.25 -10.11
CA ARG A 106 6.78 -3.32 -11.42
C ARG A 106 5.78 -3.87 -12.45
N PRO A 107 5.33 -3.06 -13.42
CA PRO A 107 4.44 -3.57 -14.46
C PRO A 107 5.24 -4.51 -15.39
N SER A 108 4.83 -5.78 -15.46
CA SER A 108 5.36 -6.72 -16.46
C SER A 108 4.24 -7.28 -17.31
N ILE A 109 4.41 -7.16 -18.63
CA ILE A 109 3.49 -7.71 -19.64
C ILE A 109 3.57 -9.24 -19.70
N GLU A 110 4.72 -9.81 -19.32
CA GLU A 110 5.02 -11.25 -19.28
C GLU A 110 4.84 -11.88 -17.88
N GLY A 111 4.49 -11.08 -16.88
CA GLY A 111 4.35 -11.57 -15.50
C GLY A 111 3.05 -12.35 -15.27
N ASP A 112 3.06 -13.25 -14.29
CA ASP A 112 1.94 -14.15 -14.00
C ASP A 112 1.05 -13.57 -12.89
N GLY A 113 -0.28 -13.63 -13.07
CA GLY A 113 -1.27 -13.16 -12.10
C GLY A 113 -1.24 -11.64 -11.83
N PHE A 114 -0.39 -11.19 -10.90
CA PHE A 114 -0.36 -9.82 -10.39
C PHE A 114 0.11 -8.82 -11.44
N GLU A 115 1.28 -9.03 -12.02
CA GLU A 115 1.95 -8.04 -12.88
C GLU A 115 1.12 -7.74 -14.13
N ARG A 116 0.48 -8.78 -14.69
CA ARG A 116 -0.42 -8.64 -15.83
C ARG A 116 -1.72 -7.94 -15.45
N ALA A 117 -2.37 -8.35 -14.36
CA ALA A 117 -3.59 -7.68 -13.89
C ALA A 117 -3.33 -6.20 -13.56
N TYR A 118 -2.18 -5.92 -12.95
CA TYR A 118 -1.72 -4.57 -12.65
C TYR A 118 -1.48 -3.74 -13.92
N TYR A 119 -0.84 -4.32 -14.94
CA TYR A 119 -0.66 -3.68 -16.24
C TYR A 119 -2.01 -3.39 -16.94
N GLU A 120 -2.94 -4.35 -16.93
CA GLU A 120 -4.28 -4.15 -17.50
C GLU A 120 -5.07 -3.07 -16.76
N ALA A 121 -4.97 -3.03 -15.42
CA ALA A 121 -5.59 -2.00 -14.60
C ALA A 121 -5.02 -0.59 -14.88
N LEU A 122 -3.70 -0.48 -15.04
CA LEU A 122 -3.03 0.77 -15.43
C LEU A 122 -3.50 1.26 -16.80
N ASN A 123 -3.67 0.36 -17.78
CA ASN A 123 -4.14 0.75 -19.11
C ASN A 123 -5.63 1.10 -19.13
N ARG A 124 -6.43 0.54 -18.22
CA ARG A 124 -7.89 0.72 -18.16
C ARG A 124 -8.30 1.96 -17.38
N ALA A 125 -7.59 2.30 -16.30
CA ALA A 125 -8.00 3.33 -15.35
C ALA A 125 -6.93 4.43 -15.19
N PRO A 126 -7.18 5.67 -15.64
CA PRO A 126 -6.23 6.77 -15.49
C PRO A 126 -5.97 7.13 -14.01
N ASP A 127 -6.93 6.84 -13.12
CA ASP A 127 -6.79 7.05 -11.68
C ASP A 127 -5.71 6.15 -11.07
N VAL A 128 -5.63 4.89 -11.53
CA VAL A 128 -4.58 3.93 -11.12
C VAL A 128 -3.21 4.42 -11.57
N VAL A 129 -3.11 4.99 -12.78
CA VAL A 129 -1.87 5.59 -13.29
C VAL A 129 -1.43 6.77 -12.43
N LEU A 130 -2.37 7.65 -12.07
CA LEU A 130 -2.09 8.78 -11.19
C LEU A 130 -1.64 8.31 -9.81
N ALA A 131 -2.32 7.33 -9.22
CA ALA A 131 -1.97 6.78 -7.91
C ALA A 131 -0.60 6.07 -7.95
N HIS A 132 -0.30 5.32 -9.02
CA HIS A 132 1.02 4.73 -9.25
C HIS A 132 2.09 5.82 -9.29
N PHE A 133 1.89 6.88 -10.08
CA PHE A 133 2.83 7.99 -10.16
C PHE A 133 3.05 8.68 -8.81
N GLN A 134 1.99 8.84 -7.99
CA GLN A 134 2.13 9.39 -6.64
C GLN A 134 2.98 8.50 -5.73
N VAL A 135 2.81 7.18 -5.81
CA VAL A 135 3.65 6.22 -5.09
C VAL A 135 5.09 6.33 -5.58
N THR A 136 5.35 6.21 -6.88
CA THR A 136 6.71 6.29 -7.45
C THR A 136 7.40 7.61 -7.09
N ARG A 137 6.67 8.72 -7.09
CA ARG A 137 7.19 10.03 -6.71
C ARG A 137 7.63 10.08 -5.25
N VAL A 138 6.84 9.50 -4.33
CA VAL A 138 7.24 9.42 -2.92
C VAL A 138 8.42 8.47 -2.75
N LEU A 139 8.42 7.31 -3.43
CA LEU A 139 9.55 6.38 -3.39
C LEU A 139 10.86 7.03 -3.88
N LEU A 140 10.81 7.82 -4.97
CA LEU A 140 11.95 8.58 -5.48
C LEU A 140 12.41 9.67 -4.52
N ALA A 141 11.47 10.42 -3.93
CA ALA A 141 11.77 11.50 -3.01
C ALA A 141 12.39 11.04 -1.68
N LYS A 142 12.19 9.77 -1.28
CA LYS A 142 12.77 9.19 -0.07
C LYS A 142 14.03 8.36 -0.34
N ALA A 143 14.36 8.11 -1.60
CA ALA A 143 15.58 7.41 -2.02
C ALA A 143 16.73 8.38 -2.36
N ALA A 144 16.48 9.69 -2.39
CA ALA A 144 17.45 10.77 -2.63
C ALA A 144 17.84 11.46 -1.32
#